data_AF-A0A6G9YCP4-F1
#
_entry.id   AF-A0A6G9YCP4-F1
#
_cell.length_a   1.000
_cell.length_b   1.000
_cell.length_c   1.000
_cell.angle_alpha   90.00
_cell.angle_beta   90.00
_cell.angle_gamma   90.00
#
_symmetry.space_group_name_H-M   'P 1'
#
loop_
_entity.id
_entity.type
_entity.pdbx_description
1 polymer ?
#
loop_
_entity_poly.entity_id
_entity_poly.type
_entity_poly.pdbx_seq_one_letter_code
_entity_poly.pdbx_strand_id
1 'polypeptide(L)'
;MRVPGGNMSEPVTADWDGFVRALARCLNELPSRATLIIAAPGNRYVQFVQYDIKLSAELTGNQYLARPISEDAAKALRDYGWTEPAVDNWTRTLFWPISGKGMLAFARSVAYGLHDALGVRTPAELRAMGWTEASGDLDLTVLGPIGRRGLN
;
A
#
# COMPACT_ATOMS: atom_id res chain seq x y z
N MET A 1 -34.63 -20.75 -19.00
CA MET A 1 -34.29 -19.40 -18.52
C MET A 1 -33.89 -19.52 -17.05
N ARG A 2 -32.59 -19.46 -16.72
CA ARG A 2 -32.07 -19.65 -15.36
C ARG A 2 -30.82 -18.77 -15.17
N VAL A 3 -30.95 -17.84 -14.24
CA VAL A 3 -30.04 -16.84 -13.63
C VAL A 3 -28.63 -16.59 -14.23
N PRO A 4 -28.23 -15.32 -14.48
CA PRO A 4 -26.84 -14.98 -14.76
C PRO A 4 -26.04 -14.93 -13.45
N GLY A 5 -24.87 -15.57 -13.44
CA GLY A 5 -23.89 -15.45 -12.37
C GLY A 5 -23.40 -14.01 -12.27
N GLY A 6 -23.63 -13.38 -11.11
CA GLY A 6 -23.23 -12.00 -10.85
C GLY A 6 -21.70 -11.85 -10.77
N ASN A 7 -21.20 -10.83 -11.46
CA ASN A 7 -19.83 -10.31 -11.45
C ASN A 7 -19.36 -9.93 -10.03
N MET A 8 -18.87 -10.88 -9.24
CA MET A 8 -18.18 -10.55 -7.97
C MET A 8 -16.81 -9.89 -8.18
N SER A 9 -16.27 -9.89 -9.41
CA SER A 9 -14.95 -9.32 -9.74
C SER A 9 -14.96 -7.81 -9.97
N GLU A 10 -16.08 -7.22 -10.40
CA GLU A 10 -16.21 -5.78 -10.65
C GLU A 10 -16.13 -4.91 -9.38
N PRO A 11 -16.83 -5.22 -8.27
CA PRO A 11 -16.78 -4.37 -7.08
C PRO A 11 -15.41 -4.41 -6.39
N VAL A 12 -14.75 -5.58 -6.35
CA VAL A 12 -13.41 -5.72 -5.76
C VAL A 12 -12.39 -4.84 -6.48
N THR A 13 -12.42 -4.85 -7.82
CA THR A 13 -11.53 -4.02 -8.64
C THR A 13 -11.79 -2.53 -8.43
N ALA A 14 -13.05 -2.12 -8.34
CA ALA A 14 -13.44 -0.73 -8.12
C ALA A 14 -13.00 -0.20 -6.74
N ASP A 15 -13.09 -1.01 -5.68
CA ASP A 15 -12.64 -0.67 -4.34
C ASP A 15 -11.12 -0.43 -4.29
N TRP A 16 -10.34 -1.34 -4.90
CA TRP A 16 -8.89 -1.21 -4.99
C TRP A 16 -8.47 -0.03 -5.86
N ASP A 17 -9.15 0.25 -6.96
CA ASP A 17 -8.89 1.45 -7.77
C ASP A 17 -9.19 2.74 -6.99
N GLY A 18 -10.22 2.74 -6.14
CA GLY A 18 -10.51 3.81 -5.20
C GLY A 18 -9.36 4.02 -4.20
N PHE A 19 -8.89 2.93 -3.60
CA PHE A 19 -7.72 2.95 -2.70
C PHE A 19 -6.46 3.49 -3.41
N VAL A 20 -6.18 3.05 -4.63
CA VAL A 20 -5.01 3.51 -5.40
C VAL A 20 -5.03 5.02 -5.60
N ARG A 21 -6.18 5.60 -5.96
CA ARG A 21 -6.32 7.05 -6.14
C ARG A 21 -6.13 7.81 -4.82
N ALA A 22 -6.75 7.31 -3.75
CA ALA A 22 -6.63 7.91 -2.42
C ALA A 22 -5.19 7.86 -1.89
N LEU A 23 -4.52 6.72 -2.04
CA LEU A 23 -3.13 6.54 -1.65
C LEU A 23 -2.19 7.44 -2.45
N ALA A 24 -2.36 7.51 -3.77
CA ALA A 24 -1.53 8.38 -4.61
C ALA A 24 -1.64 9.85 -4.19
N ARG A 25 -2.86 10.31 -3.86
CA ARG A 25 -3.07 11.66 -3.33
C ARG A 25 -2.42 11.85 -1.97
N CYS A 26 -2.65 10.91 -1.03
CA CYS A 26 -2.06 10.94 0.30
C CYS A 26 -0.53 11.04 0.25
N LEU A 27 0.13 10.19 -0.54
CA LEU A 27 1.59 10.15 -0.67
C LEU A 27 2.17 11.43 -1.29
N ASN A 28 1.43 12.06 -2.21
CA ASN A 28 1.84 13.31 -2.83
C ASN A 28 1.72 14.52 -1.89
N GLU A 29 0.88 14.42 -0.86
CA GLU A 29 0.63 15.47 0.14
C GLU A 29 1.41 15.22 1.45
N LEU A 30 2.18 14.14 1.55
CA LEU A 30 2.96 13.84 2.74
C LEU A 30 4.01 14.94 3.02
N PRO A 31 4.06 15.48 4.25
CA PRO A 31 5.13 16.40 4.63
C PRO A 31 6.48 15.67 4.67
N SER A 32 7.58 16.42 4.56
CA SER A 32 8.91 15.82 4.72
C SER A 32 9.06 15.17 6.10
N ARG A 33 9.80 14.07 6.15
CA ARG A 33 10.04 13.23 7.33
C ARG A 33 8.77 12.61 7.92
N ALA A 34 7.71 12.50 7.13
CA ALA A 34 6.52 11.74 7.49
C ALA A 34 6.79 10.23 7.41
N THR A 35 6.24 9.50 8.37
CA THR A 35 6.06 8.06 8.29
C THR A 35 4.56 7.76 8.15
N LEU A 36 4.21 6.88 7.22
CA LEU A 36 2.86 6.36 7.02
C LEU A 36 2.92 4.83 6.98
N ILE A 37 2.11 4.17 7.78
CA ILE A 37 1.95 2.72 7.77
C ILE A 37 0.51 2.39 7.38
N ILE A 38 0.35 1.45 6.44
CA ILE A 38 -0.94 0.86 6.09
C ILE A 38 -0.85 -0.64 6.37
N ALA A 39 -1.68 -1.13 7.28
CA ALA A 39 -1.60 -2.49 7.81
C ALA A 39 -2.94 -3.23 7.78
N ALA A 40 -2.85 -4.55 7.70
CA ALA A 40 -3.92 -5.52 7.92
C ALA A 40 -3.47 -6.55 8.97
N PRO A 41 -4.40 -7.31 9.59
CA PRO A 41 -4.07 -8.36 10.56
C PRO A 41 -3.06 -9.38 10.01
N GLY A 42 -2.26 -10.03 10.86
CA GLY A 42 -1.30 -11.05 10.40
C GLY A 42 0.00 -10.48 9.83
N ASN A 43 0.44 -9.33 10.36
CA ASN A 43 1.69 -8.66 10.00
C ASN A 43 1.82 -8.26 8.53
N ARG A 44 0.69 -8.07 7.84
CA ARG A 44 0.64 -7.65 6.43
C ARG A 44 0.60 -6.13 6.39
N TYR A 45 1.68 -5.49 5.98
CA TYR A 45 1.74 -4.04 5.97
C TYR A 45 2.62 -3.51 4.83
N VAL A 46 2.42 -2.23 4.56
CA VAL A 46 3.35 -1.38 3.83
C VAL A 46 3.66 -0.15 4.67
N GLN A 47 4.93 0.19 4.79
CA GLN A 47 5.41 1.42 5.43
C GLN A 47 5.97 2.35 4.37
N PHE A 48 5.73 3.64 4.52
CA PHE A 48 6.29 4.71 3.70
C PHE A 48 7.07 5.66 4.60
N VAL A 49 8.21 6.12 4.10
CA VAL A 49 8.98 7.20 4.69
C VAL A 49 9.24 8.25 3.62
N GLN A 50 8.70 9.44 3.84
CA GLN A 50 8.91 10.60 2.99
C GLN A 50 10.16 11.35 3.47
N TYR A 51 11.09 11.59 2.55
CA TYR A 51 12.28 12.43 2.75
C TYR A 51 12.24 13.63 1.82
N ASP A 52 13.16 14.58 2.00
CA ASP A 52 13.23 15.80 1.20
C ASP A 52 13.37 15.52 -0.31
N ILE A 53 14.07 14.45 -0.70
CA ILE A 53 14.37 14.12 -2.11
C ILE A 53 13.85 12.77 -2.57
N LYS A 54 13.25 11.96 -1.68
CA LYS A 54 12.77 10.61 -2.02
C LYS A 54 11.57 10.18 -1.19
N LEU A 55 10.81 9.25 -1.75
CA LEU A 55 9.79 8.48 -1.06
C LEU A 55 10.24 7.02 -1.06
N SER A 56 10.43 6.44 0.12
CA SER A 56 10.77 5.02 0.29
C SER A 56 9.57 4.25 0.82
N ALA A 57 9.37 3.03 0.35
CA ALA A 57 8.40 2.11 0.88
C ALA A 57 8.99 0.73 1.16
N GLU A 58 8.42 0.09 2.17
CA GLU A 58 8.74 -1.25 2.62
C GLU A 58 7.45 -2.06 2.71
N LEU A 59 7.42 -3.24 2.08
CA LEU A 59 6.31 -4.19 2.09
C LEU A 59 6.77 -5.47 2.80
N THR A 60 5.93 -6.04 3.66
CA THR A 60 6.25 -7.21 4.48
C THR A 60 6.94 -8.34 3.70
N GLY A 61 8.07 -8.82 4.22
CA GLY A 61 8.78 -10.01 3.73
C GLY A 61 8.27 -11.35 4.26
N ASN A 62 8.68 -12.45 3.62
CA ASN A 62 8.21 -13.80 3.89
C ASN A 62 8.40 -14.27 5.34
N GLN A 63 9.51 -13.90 5.98
CA GLN A 63 9.86 -14.23 7.36
C GLN A 63 8.85 -13.75 8.40
N TYR A 64 8.00 -12.80 8.03
CA TYR A 64 6.98 -12.20 8.89
C TYR A 64 5.57 -12.69 8.61
N LEU A 65 5.39 -13.55 7.60
CA LEU A 65 4.10 -14.02 7.14
C LEU A 65 3.86 -15.49 7.54
N ALA A 66 2.62 -15.82 7.87
CA ALA A 66 2.22 -17.21 8.13
C ALA A 66 2.29 -18.08 6.87
N ARG A 67 2.18 -17.47 5.69
CA ARG A 67 2.35 -18.10 4.39
C ARG A 67 3.26 -17.23 3.54
N PRO A 68 4.29 -17.79 2.90
CA PRO A 68 5.17 -17.01 2.04
C PRO A 68 4.41 -16.49 0.81
N ILE A 69 4.86 -15.36 0.29
CA ILE A 69 4.46 -14.82 -1.01
C ILE A 69 4.80 -15.88 -2.08
N SER A 70 3.87 -16.15 -2.99
CA SER A 70 4.09 -17.10 -4.09
C SER A 70 5.17 -16.59 -5.06
N GLU A 71 5.82 -17.50 -5.78
CA GLU A 71 6.84 -17.14 -6.76
C GLU A 71 6.29 -16.22 -7.87
N ASP A 72 5.06 -16.46 -8.32
CA ASP A 72 4.38 -15.61 -9.31
C ASP A 72 4.16 -14.19 -8.79
N ALA A 73 3.71 -14.05 -7.54
CA ALA A 73 3.52 -12.74 -6.93
C ALA A 73 4.85 -12.02 -6.67
N ALA A 74 5.88 -12.76 -6.24
CA ALA A 74 7.23 -12.24 -6.10
C ALA A 74 7.80 -11.76 -7.44
N LYS A 75 7.58 -12.51 -8.53
CA LYS A 75 7.95 -12.09 -9.88
C LYS A 75 7.25 -10.79 -10.29
N ALA A 76 5.94 -10.71 -10.10
CA ALA A 76 5.19 -9.51 -10.42
C ALA A 76 5.63 -8.29 -9.58
N LEU A 77 5.95 -8.47 -8.30
CA LEU A 77 6.53 -7.40 -7.46
C LEU A 77 7.83 -6.85 -8.06
N ARG A 78 8.73 -7.73 -8.51
CA ARG A 78 9.97 -7.32 -9.21
C ARG A 78 9.66 -6.56 -10.50
N ASP A 79 8.69 -7.04 -11.29
CA ASP A 79 8.25 -6.38 -12.53
C ASP A 79 7.61 -5.00 -12.26
N TYR A 80 7.01 -4.79 -11.08
CA TYR A 80 6.57 -3.49 -10.58
C TYR A 80 7.70 -2.61 -10.02
N GLY A 81 8.93 -3.09 -9.97
CA GLY A 81 10.10 -2.35 -9.49
C GLY A 81 10.33 -2.43 -7.98
N TRP A 82 9.75 -3.41 -7.29
CA TRP A 82 10.14 -3.74 -5.92
C TRP A 82 11.44 -4.55 -5.92
N THR A 83 12.30 -4.27 -4.96
CA THR A 83 13.52 -5.02 -4.69
C THR A 83 13.22 -6.10 -3.65
N GLU A 84 13.54 -7.33 -4.02
CA GLU A 84 13.38 -8.51 -3.15
C GLU A 84 14.36 -8.46 -1.97
N PRO A 85 13.89 -8.79 -0.76
CA PRO A 85 14.76 -8.88 0.40
C PRO A 85 15.59 -10.17 0.40
N ALA A 86 16.79 -10.11 0.98
CA ALA A 86 17.52 -11.33 1.35
C ALA A 86 16.88 -12.01 2.57
N VAL A 87 16.50 -11.21 3.59
CA VAL A 87 15.88 -11.70 4.85
C VAL A 87 14.79 -10.75 5.37
N ASP A 88 14.74 -9.49 4.93
CA ASP A 88 13.87 -8.42 5.47
C ASP A 88 12.63 -8.10 4.60
N ASN A 89 12.21 -6.85 4.54
CA ASN A 89 11.06 -6.38 3.76
C ASN A 89 11.41 -6.13 2.29
N TRP A 90 10.44 -6.32 1.40
CA TRP A 90 10.52 -5.81 0.03
C TRP A 90 10.62 -4.29 0.06
N THR A 91 11.47 -3.70 -0.79
CA THR A 91 11.66 -2.24 -0.80
C THR A 91 11.40 -1.63 -2.15
N ARG A 92 10.94 -0.39 -2.18
CA ARG A 92 10.83 0.41 -3.40
C ARG A 92 11.06 1.88 -3.07
N THR A 93 11.86 2.56 -3.89
CA THR A 93 12.17 3.99 -3.69
C THR A 93 11.91 4.78 -4.97
N LEU A 94 11.29 5.95 -4.81
CA LEU A 94 11.09 6.95 -5.86
C LEU A 94 11.82 8.23 -5.46
N PHE A 95 12.30 8.99 -6.46
CA PHE A 95 12.99 10.27 -6.25
C PHE A 95 12.14 11.43 -6.76
N TRP A 96 12.14 12.55 -6.04
CA TRP A 96 11.44 13.76 -6.45
C TRP A 96 12.18 14.49 -7.60
N PRO A 97 11.46 15.13 -8.54
CA PRO A 97 10.01 15.24 -8.62
C PRO A 97 9.34 13.97 -9.18
N ILE A 98 8.31 13.47 -8.48
CA ILE A 98 7.49 12.33 -8.94
C ILE A 98 6.31 12.87 -9.73
N SER A 99 6.15 12.45 -10.98
CA SER A 99 4.96 12.83 -11.77
C SER A 99 3.69 12.21 -11.18
N GLY A 100 2.54 12.86 -11.37
CA GLY A 100 1.25 12.30 -10.93
C GLY A 100 0.98 10.90 -11.48
N LYS A 101 1.32 10.63 -12.75
CA LYS A 101 1.25 9.28 -13.34
C LYS A 101 2.18 8.30 -12.64
N GLY A 102 3.39 8.73 -12.29
CA GLY A 102 4.35 7.93 -11.52
C GLY A 102 3.84 7.59 -10.12
N MET A 103 3.22 8.55 -9.43
CA MET A 103 2.61 8.34 -8.12
C MET A 103 1.43 7.37 -8.17
N LEU A 104 0.56 7.48 -9.19
CA LEU A 104 -0.52 6.51 -9.39
C LEU A 104 0.01 5.10 -9.70
N ALA A 105 1.04 4.98 -10.54
CA ALA A 105 1.66 3.69 -10.85
C ALA A 105 2.32 3.07 -9.60
N PHE A 106 2.94 3.90 -8.76
CA PHE A 106 3.49 3.46 -7.48
C PHE A 106 2.40 2.98 -6.52
N ALA A 107 1.33 3.76 -6.32
CA ALA A 107 0.20 3.36 -5.50
C ALA A 107 -0.48 2.07 -6.01
N ARG A 108 -0.56 1.87 -7.33
CA ARG A 108 -1.05 0.62 -7.93
C ARG A 108 -0.16 -0.58 -7.58
N SER A 109 1.15 -0.41 -7.58
CA SER A 109 2.06 -1.48 -7.16
C SER A 109 1.92 -1.84 -5.68
N VAL A 110 1.60 -0.85 -4.82
CA VAL A 110 1.33 -1.09 -3.40
C VAL A 110 0.04 -1.88 -3.24
N ALA A 111 -1.01 -1.50 -3.97
CA ALA A 111 -2.28 -2.23 -3.96
C ALA A 111 -2.07 -3.69 -4.39
N TYR A 112 -1.27 -3.94 -5.44
CA TYR A 112 -0.87 -5.30 -5.83
C TYR A 112 -0.13 -6.03 -4.69
N GLY A 113 0.84 -5.38 -4.05
CA GLY A 113 1.54 -5.97 -2.92
C GLY A 113 0.61 -6.37 -1.77
N LEU A 114 -0.30 -5.49 -1.38
CA LEU A 114 -1.27 -5.78 -0.31
C LEU A 114 -2.27 -6.88 -0.72
N HIS A 115 -2.83 -6.79 -1.92
CA HIS A 115 -3.90 -7.65 -2.38
C HIS A 115 -3.40 -9.02 -2.85
N ASP A 116 -2.54 -9.03 -3.86
CA ASP A 116 -2.12 -10.23 -4.57
C ASP A 116 -0.95 -10.93 -3.88
N ALA A 117 0.01 -10.18 -3.34
CA ALA A 117 1.17 -10.78 -2.67
C ALA A 117 0.89 -11.12 -1.19
N LEU A 118 0.25 -10.22 -0.44
CA LEU A 118 -0.05 -10.42 0.98
C LEU A 118 -1.45 -10.98 1.26
N GLY A 119 -2.31 -11.11 0.24
CA GLY A 119 -3.63 -11.74 0.39
C GLY A 119 -4.63 -10.92 1.21
N VAL A 120 -4.51 -9.59 1.25
CA VAL A 120 -5.55 -8.71 1.80
C VAL A 120 -6.70 -8.66 0.81
N ARG A 121 -7.89 -9.14 1.17
CA ARG A 121 -8.97 -9.33 0.19
C ARG A 121 -9.65 -8.03 -0.20
N THR A 122 -9.78 -7.09 0.73
CA THR A 122 -10.46 -5.81 0.52
C THR A 122 -9.74 -4.67 1.25
N PRO A 123 -9.73 -3.45 0.70
CA PRO A 123 -9.20 -2.27 1.39
C PRO A 123 -9.87 -1.99 2.74
N ALA A 124 -11.10 -2.48 2.98
CA ALA A 124 -11.79 -2.30 4.25
C ALA A 124 -11.10 -3.00 5.45
N GLU A 125 -10.25 -4.00 5.18
CA GLU A 125 -9.38 -4.65 6.18
C GLU A 125 -8.22 -3.75 6.61
N LEU A 126 -7.87 -2.73 5.81
CA LEU A 126 -6.71 -1.88 6.04
C LEU A 126 -6.96 -0.84 7.13
N ARG A 127 -5.90 -0.51 7.84
CA ARG A 127 -5.81 0.59 8.81
C ARG A 127 -4.58 1.42 8.47
N ALA A 128 -4.72 2.73 8.48
CA ALA A 128 -3.61 3.63 8.29
C ALA A 128 -3.31 4.39 9.57
N MET A 129 -2.02 4.57 9.85
CA MET A 129 -1.48 5.40 10.90
C MET A 129 -0.30 6.15 10.32
N GLY A 130 -0.10 7.40 10.70
CA GLY A 130 1.03 8.16 10.19
C GLY A 130 1.31 9.34 11.07
N TRP A 131 2.56 9.74 11.12
CA TRP A 131 3.05 10.79 12.01
C TRP A 131 4.24 11.51 11.38
N THR A 132 4.55 12.68 11.92
CA THR A 132 5.86 13.33 11.78
C THR A 132 6.45 13.54 13.17
N GLU A 133 7.78 13.54 13.29
CA GLU A 133 8.45 13.85 14.56
C GLU A 133 8.13 15.26 15.07
N ALA A 134 7.84 16.20 14.16
CA ALA A 134 7.65 17.61 14.48
C ALA A 134 6.21 17.98 14.85
N SER A 135 5.21 17.31 14.27
CA SER A 135 3.80 17.74 14.31
C SER A 135 2.84 16.69 14.88
N GLY A 136 3.32 15.48 15.18
CA GLY A 136 2.48 14.38 15.65
C GLY A 136 1.72 13.71 14.50
N ASP A 137 0.49 13.26 14.77
CA ASP A 137 -0.29 12.46 13.83
C ASP A 137 -0.65 13.22 12.54
N LEU A 138 -0.62 12.50 11.41
CA LEU A 138 -1.00 13.01 10.10
C LEU A 138 -2.53 13.03 9.92
N ASP A 139 -3.03 14.01 9.18
CA ASP A 139 -4.40 13.96 8.65
C ASP A 139 -4.48 12.96 7.50
N LEU A 140 -5.09 11.80 7.78
CA LEU A 140 -5.27 10.70 6.83
C LEU A 140 -6.71 10.60 6.29
N THR A 141 -7.52 11.66 6.43
CA THR A 141 -8.92 11.66 5.99
C THR A 141 -9.11 11.37 4.50
N VAL A 142 -8.11 11.70 3.67
CA VAL A 142 -8.08 11.36 2.24
C VAL A 142 -8.13 9.85 1.97
N LEU A 143 -7.67 9.01 2.91
CA LEU A 143 -7.77 7.56 2.84
C LEU A 143 -9.15 7.03 3.27
N GLY A 144 -10.09 7.93 3.60
CA GLY A 144 -11.46 7.58 3.95
C GLY A 144 -11.54 6.69 5.21
N PRO A 145 -12.31 5.59 5.19
CA PRO A 145 -12.47 4.71 6.36
C PRO A 145 -11.17 4.07 6.87
N ILE A 146 -10.12 3.99 6.04
CA ILE A 146 -8.82 3.39 6.40
C ILE A 146 -8.07 4.31 7.38
N GLY A 147 -8.10 5.63 7.14
CA GLY A 147 -7.42 6.63 7.96
C GLY A 147 -8.15 6.99 9.26
N ARG A 148 -9.47 6.72 9.35
CA ARG A 148 -10.28 7.02 10.56
C ARG A 148 -10.19 6.00 11.69
N ARG A 149 -9.48 4.89 11.47
CA ARG A 149 -9.48 3.73 12.38
C ARG A 149 -8.11 3.46 13.03
N GLY A 150 -7.15 4.36 12.87
CA GLY A 150 -5.96 4.41 13.70
C GLY A 150 -6.29 5.13 15.01
N LEU A 151 -5.91 4.55 16.15
CA LEU A 151 -6.26 4.94 17.53
C LEU A 151 -7.61 4.39 18.04
N ASN A 152 -7.58 3.13 18.46
CA ASN A 152 -8.23 2.64 19.68
C ASN A 152 -7.25 1.70 20.38
#